data_AF-I1C059-F1
#
_entry.id   AF-I1C059-F1
#
_cell.length_a   1.000
_cell.length_b   1.000
_cell.length_c   1.000
_cell.angle_alpha   90.00
_cell.angle_beta   90.00
_cell.angle_gamma   90.00
#
_symmetry.space_group_name_H-M   'P 1'
#
loop_
_entity.id
_entity.type
_entity.pdbx_description
1 polymer ?
#
loop_
_entity_poly.entity_id
_entity_poly.type
_entity_poly.pdbx_seq_one_letter_code
_entity_poly.pdbx_strand_id
1 'polypeptide(L)'
;MYYEETDTPCIPKTWNILDDLGQIEYIFSDKTGTLTQNVMEYRKCTINGVPYGLGVTEATMGALKREQSQHSQHQYNERGLNMEELTPNDLITDADKMEKLKKDMFSKQAQLFENKYVGPNPTFVDPKLFDDLAQDATKQSMAITHFYQSLALCHTVIAERSDEANPNYIEYKAQSPDEAALVSTARDLGFAFLGRDSNKLSVSIKGEKKIFQLLNTLEFNSTRKRMSVIIKPDDTDRIVLLCKGADSVIYERLCSNFGDQTDLESEQLALRDSTAKDLELFANEGLRTLCLSYRFISSEEYRLWNKKYQEAAASIYQREERIDAVSEEIERDMLLMGGTAIEDRLQVGVPETIAELAKSGIKLWVLTGDKTETAINIGYACNLLTTDMNLLILKADNREETTSLLDKTLKEIAKEVENSEGSSHALVIDGLTLKYALEEKTRRTLLAIGMRCVSVICCRVSPKQKAEVVRLVKKELKVMTLAIGDGANDVSMIQEANVLKKTIVSTR
;
A
#
# COMPACT_ATOMS: atom_id res chain seq x y z
N MET A 1 -6.56 -12.24 28.09
CA MET A 1 -5.99 -11.42 27.00
C MET A 1 -4.47 -11.48 27.09
N TYR A 2 -3.86 -12.51 26.50
CA TYR A 2 -2.41 -12.71 26.46
C TYR A 2 -2.02 -13.08 25.02
N TYR A 3 -0.98 -12.45 24.49
CA TYR A 3 -0.46 -12.69 23.15
C TYR A 3 0.85 -13.46 23.24
N GLU A 4 0.82 -14.72 22.79
CA GLU A 4 1.91 -15.68 23.01
C GLU A 4 3.16 -15.35 22.19
N GLU A 5 3.01 -14.89 20.95
CA GLU A 5 4.14 -14.62 20.04
C GLU A 5 5.11 -13.57 20.59
N THR A 6 4.61 -12.59 21.34
CA THR A 6 5.43 -11.53 21.96
C THR A 6 5.50 -11.62 23.47
N ASP A 7 5.03 -12.72 24.07
CA ASP A 7 4.95 -12.90 25.53
C ASP A 7 4.35 -11.67 26.24
N THR A 8 3.23 -11.16 25.70
CA THR A 8 2.67 -9.87 26.12
C THR A 8 1.25 -10.03 26.66
N PRO A 9 1.02 -9.84 27.97
CA PRO A 9 -0.33 -9.74 28.52
C PRO A 9 -0.95 -8.37 28.20
N CYS A 10 -2.28 -8.27 28.32
CA CYS A 10 -2.93 -6.96 28.35
C CYS A 10 -2.57 -6.23 29.65
N ILE A 11 -1.87 -5.10 29.54
CA ILE A 11 -1.43 -4.28 30.68
C ILE A 11 -2.25 -2.99 30.75
N PRO A 12 -3.14 -2.84 31.75
CA PRO A 12 -3.83 -1.57 31.99
C PRO A 12 -2.83 -0.48 32.37
N LYS A 13 -2.83 0.64 31.65
CA LYS A 13 -2.00 1.82 31.98
C LYS A 13 -2.71 2.78 32.92
N THR A 14 -4.04 2.79 32.87
CA THR A 14 -4.90 3.62 33.71
C THR A 14 -5.97 2.73 34.33
N TRP A 15 -6.14 2.81 35.66
CA TRP A 15 -6.94 1.84 36.42
C TRP A 15 -8.36 2.33 36.72
N ASN A 16 -8.65 3.62 36.51
CA ASN A 16 -9.92 4.26 36.84
C ASN A 16 -10.91 4.33 35.65
N ILE A 17 -10.63 3.64 34.54
CA ILE A 17 -11.45 3.65 33.31
C ILE A 17 -12.13 2.29 33.03
N LEU A 18 -12.20 1.42 34.05
CA LEU A 18 -12.77 0.08 33.89
C LEU A 18 -14.27 0.13 33.58
N ASP A 19 -15.01 1.01 34.26
CA ASP A 19 -16.45 1.16 34.05
C ASP A 19 -16.76 1.79 32.68
N ASP A 20 -15.87 2.66 32.19
CA ASP A 20 -15.97 3.31 30.89
C ASP A 20 -15.96 2.29 29.73
N LEU A 21 -15.24 1.17 29.87
CA LEU A 21 -15.19 0.11 28.87
C LEU A 21 -16.56 -0.52 28.61
N GLY A 22 -17.44 -0.56 29.63
CA GLY A 22 -18.79 -1.12 29.51
C GLY A 22 -19.80 -0.20 28.83
N GLN A 23 -19.42 1.05 28.53
CA GLN A 23 -20.31 2.07 27.99
C GLN A 23 -19.93 2.55 26.58
N ILE A 24 -18.92 1.94 25.96
CA ILE A 24 -18.40 2.37 24.66
C ILE A 24 -19.49 2.21 23.59
N GLU A 25 -19.75 3.29 22.85
CA GLU A 25 -20.67 3.28 21.71
C GLU A 25 -19.95 3.42 20.37
N TYR A 26 -18.80 4.10 20.36
CA TYR A 26 -18.01 4.36 19.14
C TYR A 26 -16.57 3.92 19.32
N ILE A 27 -16.07 3.14 18.36
CA ILE A 27 -14.66 2.76 18.23
C ILE A 27 -14.08 3.44 17.00
N PHE A 28 -13.00 4.20 17.19
CA PHE A 28 -12.18 4.75 16.13
C PHE A 28 -10.92 3.91 15.99
N SER A 29 -10.75 3.27 14.83
CA SER A 29 -9.63 2.39 14.56
C SER A 29 -8.73 2.98 13.49
N ASP A 30 -7.41 2.91 13.69
CA ASP A 30 -6.51 2.93 12.55
C ASP A 30 -6.64 1.61 11.75
N LYS A 31 -6.22 1.64 10.49
CA LYS A 31 -6.18 0.47 9.61
C LYS A 31 -4.86 -0.28 9.75
N THR A 32 -3.75 0.40 9.51
CA THR A 32 -2.42 -0.23 9.43
C THR A 32 -1.96 -0.61 10.83
N GLY A 33 -1.43 -1.82 11.02
CA GLY A 33 -0.93 -2.27 12.33
C GLY A 33 -1.99 -2.45 13.43
N THR A 34 -3.26 -2.11 13.15
CA THR A 34 -4.37 -2.33 14.08
C THR A 34 -5.38 -3.32 13.52
N LEU A 35 -5.92 -3.08 12.32
CA LEU A 35 -6.72 -4.08 11.60
C LEU A 35 -5.83 -5.04 10.83
N THR A 36 -4.68 -4.56 10.37
CA THR A 36 -3.68 -5.37 9.67
C THR A 36 -2.50 -5.72 10.59
N GLN A 37 -1.78 -6.79 10.25
CA GLN A 37 -0.61 -7.28 10.97
C GLN A 37 0.63 -6.42 10.71
N ASN A 38 0.57 -5.51 9.72
CA ASN A 38 1.75 -4.84 9.18
C ASN A 38 2.80 -5.83 8.63
N VAL A 39 2.31 -7.01 8.20
CA VAL A 39 3.10 -8.04 7.50
C VAL A 39 2.80 -7.87 6.02
N MET A 40 3.80 -7.37 5.31
CA MET A 40 3.70 -7.01 3.90
C MET A 40 4.14 -8.20 3.04
N GLU A 41 3.23 -8.72 2.21
CA GLU A 41 3.51 -9.83 1.29
C GLU A 41 3.47 -9.34 -0.15
N TYR A 42 4.56 -9.53 -0.91
CA TYR A 42 4.54 -9.24 -2.34
C TYR A 42 3.68 -10.29 -3.04
N ARG A 43 2.64 -9.84 -3.75
CA ARG A 43 1.65 -10.72 -4.40
C ARG A 43 1.70 -10.69 -5.91
N LYS A 44 1.64 -9.49 -6.48
CA LYS A 44 1.51 -9.30 -7.93
C LYS A 44 2.43 -8.21 -8.42
N CYS A 45 2.67 -8.20 -9.71
CA CYS A 45 3.34 -7.11 -10.40
C CYS A 45 2.91 -7.07 -11.86
N THR A 46 3.07 -5.90 -12.47
CA THR A 46 2.99 -5.74 -13.92
C THR A 46 4.34 -5.27 -14.41
N ILE A 47 4.91 -5.98 -15.39
CA ILE A 47 6.24 -5.70 -15.93
C ILE A 47 6.12 -5.63 -17.45
N ASN A 48 6.45 -4.48 -18.02
CA ASN A 48 6.35 -4.26 -19.46
C ASN A 48 4.95 -4.62 -20.03
N GLY A 49 3.89 -4.27 -19.28
CA GLY A 49 2.49 -4.45 -19.69
C GLY A 49 1.98 -5.89 -19.52
N VAL A 50 2.73 -6.74 -18.83
CA VAL A 50 2.36 -8.12 -18.55
C VAL A 50 2.18 -8.29 -17.04
N PRO A 51 0.97 -8.62 -16.56
CA PRO A 51 0.74 -8.93 -15.16
C PRO A 51 1.28 -10.32 -14.81
N TYR A 52 1.80 -10.43 -13.59
CA TYR A 52 2.30 -11.66 -12.96
C TYR A 52 1.84 -11.73 -11.51
N GLY A 53 1.75 -12.94 -10.99
CA GLY A 53 1.35 -13.25 -9.62
C GLY A 53 -0.01 -13.96 -9.59
N LEU A 54 -0.01 -15.16 -9.03
CA LEU A 54 -1.18 -16.03 -8.93
C LEU A 54 -1.73 -16.07 -7.50
N GLY A 55 -3.01 -16.41 -7.40
CA GLY A 55 -3.70 -16.63 -6.13
C GLY A 55 -4.64 -15.50 -5.74
N VAL A 56 -5.46 -15.81 -4.75
CA VAL A 56 -6.46 -14.90 -4.16
C VAL A 56 -5.90 -14.15 -2.96
N THR A 57 -6.25 -12.87 -2.83
CA THR A 57 -6.04 -12.10 -1.59
C THR A 57 -7.12 -12.45 -0.57
N GLU A 58 -6.89 -12.08 0.70
CA GLU A 58 -7.92 -12.19 1.75
C GLU A 58 -9.17 -11.38 1.38
N ALA A 59 -8.99 -10.23 0.74
CA ALA A 59 -10.07 -9.38 0.25
C ALA A 59 -10.88 -10.06 -0.88
N THR A 60 -10.20 -10.68 -1.85
CA THR A 60 -10.86 -11.41 -2.96
C THR A 60 -11.59 -12.65 -2.48
N MET A 61 -11.03 -13.39 -1.51
CA MET A 61 -11.76 -14.50 -0.87
C MET A 61 -13.01 -14.03 -0.12
N GLY A 62 -12.91 -12.88 0.56
CA GLY A 62 -14.06 -12.22 1.17
C GLY A 62 -15.14 -11.92 0.13
N ALA A 63 -14.77 -11.37 -1.03
CA ALA A 63 -15.69 -11.10 -2.14
C ALA A 63 -16.36 -12.35 -2.71
N LEU A 64 -15.58 -13.38 -3.01
CA LEU A 64 -16.08 -14.66 -3.55
C LEU A 64 -17.08 -15.35 -2.63
N LYS A 65 -16.82 -15.38 -1.32
CA LYS A 65 -17.75 -15.96 -0.35
C LYS A 65 -19.10 -15.23 -0.35
N ARG A 66 -19.13 -13.93 -0.65
CA ARG A 66 -20.35 -13.12 -0.67
C ARG A 66 -21.24 -13.43 -1.88
N GLU A 67 -20.68 -13.55 -3.08
CA GLU A 67 -21.45 -13.89 -4.29
C GLU A 67 -22.07 -15.28 -4.24
N GLN A 68 -21.34 -16.27 -3.70
CA GLN A 68 -21.88 -17.64 -3.56
C GLN A 68 -23.10 -17.70 -2.63
N SER A 69 -23.24 -16.74 -1.71
CA SER A 69 -24.40 -16.57 -0.85
C SER A 69 -25.56 -15.78 -1.46
N GLN A 70 -25.41 -15.13 -2.63
CA GLN A 70 -26.45 -14.27 -3.22
C GLN A 70 -26.66 -14.53 -4.73
N HIS A 71 -27.61 -15.42 -5.04
CA HIS A 71 -28.38 -15.37 -6.29
C HIS A 71 -29.63 -14.51 -6.03
N SER A 72 -29.58 -13.17 -6.24
CA SER A 72 -30.73 -12.31 -6.61
C SER A 72 -30.39 -10.80 -6.52
N GLN A 73 -30.54 -10.09 -7.65
CA GLN A 73 -30.99 -8.68 -7.83
C GLN A 73 -30.21 -7.58 -7.05
N HIS A 74 -29.50 -6.61 -7.65
CA HIS A 74 -29.95 -5.56 -8.58
C HIS A 74 -28.75 -4.72 -9.06
N GLN A 75 -28.87 -4.12 -10.25
CA GLN A 75 -27.95 -3.17 -10.88
C GLN A 75 -27.76 -1.86 -10.07
N TYR A 76 -26.59 -1.66 -9.47
CA TYR A 76 -25.98 -0.33 -9.26
C TYR A 76 -24.46 -0.48 -9.38
N ASN A 77 -23.78 0.56 -9.87
CA ASN A 77 -22.35 0.56 -10.19
C ASN A 77 -21.47 0.14 -8.99
N GLU A 78 -21.24 -1.16 -8.84
CA GLU A 78 -20.36 -1.75 -7.85
C GLU A 78 -18.92 -1.36 -8.18
N ARG A 79 -18.40 -0.33 -7.52
CA ARG A 79 -16.95 -0.08 -7.44
C ARG A 79 -16.32 -0.92 -6.31
N GLY A 80 -16.77 -2.16 -6.18
CA GLY A 80 -16.04 -3.23 -5.48
C GLY A 80 -15.17 -4.00 -6.48
N LEU A 81 -14.58 -5.11 -6.04
CA LEU A 81 -13.92 -6.07 -6.95
C LEU A 81 -14.89 -6.48 -8.06
N ASN A 82 -14.64 -6.02 -9.29
CA ASN A 82 -15.41 -6.47 -10.45
C ASN A 82 -14.97 -7.89 -10.78
N MET A 83 -15.82 -8.86 -10.45
CA MET A 83 -15.52 -10.28 -10.64
C MET A 83 -15.37 -10.67 -12.12
N GLU A 84 -15.95 -9.88 -13.04
CA GLU A 84 -15.78 -10.07 -14.50
C GLU A 84 -14.37 -9.71 -14.98
N GLU A 85 -13.61 -8.94 -14.19
CA GLU A 85 -12.24 -8.53 -14.50
C GLU A 85 -11.18 -9.49 -13.93
N LEU A 86 -11.57 -10.39 -13.03
CA LEU A 86 -10.66 -11.41 -12.48
C LEU A 86 -10.43 -12.54 -13.49
N THR A 87 -9.18 -12.92 -13.66
CA THR A 87 -8.81 -14.05 -14.52
C THR A 87 -8.94 -15.38 -13.75
N PRO A 88 -9.05 -16.53 -14.45
CA PRO A 88 -9.02 -17.85 -13.79
C PRO A 88 -7.76 -18.09 -12.92
N ASN A 89 -6.70 -17.34 -13.18
CA ASN A 89 -5.44 -17.35 -12.44
C ASN A 89 -5.55 -16.61 -11.09
N ASP A 90 -6.44 -15.61 -11.01
CA ASP A 90 -6.70 -14.83 -9.79
C ASP A 90 -7.65 -15.56 -8.82
N LEU A 91 -8.30 -16.64 -9.27
CA LEU A 91 -9.31 -17.39 -8.51
C LEU A 91 -8.78 -18.71 -7.93
N ILE A 92 -7.46 -18.93 -7.93
CA ILE A 92 -6.85 -20.14 -7.38
C ILE A 92 -6.90 -20.09 -5.85
N THR A 93 -7.92 -20.74 -5.28
CA THR A 93 -8.16 -20.85 -3.83
C THR A 93 -7.63 -22.15 -3.21
N ASP A 94 -7.31 -23.14 -4.04
CA ASP A 94 -6.82 -24.46 -3.61
C ASP A 94 -5.34 -24.37 -3.19
N ALA A 95 -5.09 -24.58 -1.89
CA ALA A 95 -3.75 -24.53 -1.30
C ALA A 95 -2.79 -25.59 -1.89
N ASP A 96 -3.28 -26.79 -2.21
CA ASP A 96 -2.46 -27.84 -2.83
C ASP A 96 -2.08 -27.47 -4.26
N LYS A 97 -2.99 -26.79 -4.98
CA LYS A 97 -2.71 -26.27 -6.32
C LYS A 97 -1.68 -25.13 -6.26
N MET A 98 -1.80 -24.20 -5.31
CA MET A 98 -0.81 -23.13 -5.12
C MET A 98 0.57 -23.68 -4.78
N GLU A 99 0.65 -24.69 -3.90
CA GLU A 99 1.91 -25.33 -3.55
C GLU A 99 2.55 -26.07 -4.74
N LYS A 100 1.75 -26.69 -5.62
CA LYS A 100 2.23 -27.27 -6.88
C LYS A 100 2.80 -26.21 -7.83
N LEU A 101 2.11 -25.08 -7.99
CA LEU A 101 2.57 -23.96 -8.82
C LEU A 101 3.86 -23.35 -8.26
N LYS A 102 3.96 -23.20 -6.94
CA LYS A 102 5.18 -22.73 -6.28
C LYS A 102 6.37 -23.66 -6.55
N LYS A 103 6.17 -24.98 -6.44
CA LYS A 103 7.19 -25.98 -6.78
C LYS A 103 7.59 -25.93 -8.25
N ASP A 104 6.63 -25.78 -9.17
CA ASP A 104 6.90 -25.62 -10.60
C ASP A 104 7.74 -24.35 -10.87
N MET A 105 7.36 -23.23 -10.27
CA MET A 105 8.08 -21.95 -10.38
C MET A 105 9.56 -22.09 -10.00
N PHE A 106 9.86 -22.65 -8.82
CA PHE A 106 11.24 -22.83 -8.36
C PHE A 106 12.00 -23.91 -9.15
N SER A 107 11.29 -24.93 -9.66
CA SER A 107 11.88 -25.89 -10.60
C SER A 107 12.34 -25.22 -11.89
N LYS A 108 11.50 -24.35 -12.48
CA LYS A 108 11.85 -23.57 -13.68
C LYS A 108 13.00 -22.60 -13.41
N GLN A 109 13.00 -21.92 -12.26
CA GLN A 109 14.10 -21.07 -11.84
C GLN A 109 15.42 -21.85 -11.77
N ALA A 110 15.43 -23.02 -11.12
CA ALA A 110 16.62 -23.85 -10.96
C ALA A 110 17.17 -24.39 -12.28
N GLN A 111 16.34 -24.51 -13.32
CA GLN A 111 16.77 -24.87 -14.68
C GLN A 111 17.51 -23.72 -15.39
N LEU A 112 17.21 -22.47 -15.03
CA LEU A 112 17.84 -21.28 -15.64
C LEU A 112 19.13 -20.88 -14.93
N PHE A 113 19.12 -20.85 -13.60
CA PHE A 113 20.29 -20.46 -12.80
C PHE A 113 20.18 -20.94 -11.35
N GLU A 114 21.33 -21.06 -10.69
CA GLU A 114 21.40 -21.40 -9.27
C GLU A 114 21.11 -20.17 -8.39
N ASN A 115 20.07 -20.21 -7.57
CA ASN A 115 19.82 -19.20 -6.53
C ASN A 115 20.04 -19.78 -5.13
N LYS A 116 21.12 -19.36 -4.47
CA LYS A 116 21.51 -19.83 -3.14
C LYS A 116 20.79 -19.12 -2.01
N TYR A 117 20.13 -17.99 -2.30
CA TYR A 117 19.65 -17.04 -1.29
C TYR A 117 18.15 -17.11 -1.06
N VAL A 118 17.45 -18.10 -1.60
CA VAL A 118 15.99 -18.21 -1.45
C VAL A 118 15.63 -18.27 0.04
N GLY A 119 14.71 -17.40 0.46
CA GLY A 119 14.22 -17.36 1.83
C GLY A 119 13.33 -18.54 2.20
N PRO A 120 12.99 -18.70 3.49
CA PRO A 120 12.21 -19.83 3.97
C PRO A 120 10.75 -19.81 3.49
N ASN A 121 10.16 -18.61 3.36
CA ASN A 121 8.74 -18.42 3.07
C ASN A 121 8.51 -17.46 1.89
N PRO A 122 8.81 -17.86 0.64
CA PRO A 122 8.54 -17.02 -0.53
C PRO A 122 7.03 -16.84 -0.72
N THR A 123 6.58 -15.60 -0.94
CA THR A 123 5.15 -15.22 -1.01
C THR A 123 4.63 -15.12 -2.45
N PHE A 124 5.49 -14.74 -3.38
CA PHE A 124 5.15 -14.60 -4.80
C PHE A 124 5.13 -15.97 -5.48
N VAL A 125 4.12 -16.21 -6.31
CA VAL A 125 3.97 -17.47 -7.06
C VAL A 125 3.47 -17.15 -8.46
N ASP A 126 4.33 -17.34 -9.47
CA ASP A 126 3.94 -17.36 -10.87
C ASP A 126 4.99 -18.08 -11.73
N PRO A 127 4.75 -19.34 -12.14
CA PRO A 127 5.67 -20.06 -13.02
C PRO A 127 5.90 -19.38 -14.37
N LYS A 128 4.92 -18.61 -14.88
CA LYS A 128 5.02 -17.92 -16.18
C LYS A 128 6.15 -16.90 -16.18
N LEU A 129 6.47 -16.32 -15.02
CA LEU A 129 7.59 -15.38 -14.89
C LEU A 129 8.89 -16.01 -15.39
N PHE A 130 9.16 -17.27 -15.03
CA PHE A 130 10.37 -17.97 -15.45
C PHE A 130 10.28 -18.49 -16.89
N ASP A 131 9.08 -18.80 -17.40
CA ASP A 131 8.89 -19.09 -18.83
C ASP A 131 9.23 -17.89 -19.71
N ASP A 132 8.83 -16.68 -19.30
CA ASP A 132 9.14 -15.44 -20.01
C ASP A 132 10.61 -15.04 -19.82
N LEU A 133 11.19 -15.32 -18.65
CA LEU A 133 12.61 -15.08 -18.38
C LEU A 133 13.53 -16.01 -19.19
N ALA A 134 13.11 -17.26 -19.40
CA ALA A 134 13.84 -18.28 -20.17
C ALA A 134 13.97 -17.95 -21.66
N GLN A 135 13.07 -17.11 -22.19
CA GLN A 135 13.12 -16.65 -23.58
C GLN A 135 14.20 -15.57 -23.72
N ASP A 136 15.46 -16.04 -23.78
CA ASP A 136 16.65 -15.18 -23.86
C ASP A 136 16.56 -14.18 -25.02
N ALA A 137 17.10 -12.98 -24.77
CA ALA A 137 17.13 -11.85 -25.70
C ALA A 137 15.76 -11.29 -26.14
N THR A 138 14.65 -11.71 -25.52
CA THR A 138 13.37 -11.01 -25.70
C THR A 138 13.32 -9.69 -24.92
N LYS A 139 12.51 -8.73 -25.40
CA LYS A 139 12.23 -7.49 -24.65
C LYS A 139 11.69 -7.79 -23.25
N GLN A 140 10.86 -8.83 -23.11
CA GLN A 140 10.26 -9.22 -21.84
C GLN A 140 11.29 -9.76 -20.84
N SER A 141 12.16 -10.69 -21.26
CA SER A 141 13.21 -11.22 -20.39
C SER A 141 14.16 -10.12 -19.88
N MET A 142 14.50 -9.15 -20.73
CA MET A 142 15.28 -7.97 -20.33
C MET A 142 14.50 -7.07 -19.35
N ALA A 143 13.22 -6.82 -19.61
CA ALA A 143 12.37 -6.01 -18.73
C ALA A 143 12.23 -6.64 -17.34
N ILE A 144 11.98 -7.95 -17.24
CA ILE A 144 11.93 -8.69 -15.97
C ILE A 144 13.25 -8.55 -15.21
N THR A 145 14.37 -8.72 -15.93
CA THR A 145 15.71 -8.62 -15.34
C THR A 145 15.95 -7.22 -14.76
N HIS A 146 15.66 -6.16 -15.52
CA HIS A 146 15.84 -4.78 -15.04
C HIS A 146 14.87 -4.41 -13.93
N PHE A 147 13.63 -4.91 -13.97
CA PHE A 147 12.62 -4.65 -12.95
C PHE A 147 13.03 -5.20 -11.58
N TYR A 148 13.38 -6.49 -11.49
CA TYR A 148 13.82 -7.08 -10.21
C TYR A 148 15.21 -6.61 -9.78
N GLN A 149 16.11 -6.32 -10.74
CA GLN A 149 17.36 -5.62 -10.41
C GLN A 149 17.08 -4.25 -9.76
N SER A 150 16.06 -3.52 -10.24
CA SER A 150 15.71 -2.22 -9.67
C SER A 150 15.12 -2.36 -8.27
N LEU A 151 14.31 -3.40 -8.02
CA LEU A 151 13.84 -3.72 -6.67
C LEU A 151 14.98 -4.09 -5.71
N ALA A 152 16.05 -4.72 -6.20
CA ALA A 152 17.23 -5.10 -5.43
C ALA A 152 18.27 -3.97 -5.25
N LEU A 153 18.06 -2.79 -5.87
CA LEU A 153 19.00 -1.67 -5.82
C LEU A 153 18.38 -0.38 -5.28
N CYS A 154 17.11 -0.11 -5.59
CA CYS A 154 16.41 1.10 -5.19
C CYS A 154 15.75 0.92 -3.81
N HIS A 155 16.55 0.86 -2.75
CA HIS A 155 16.09 0.74 -1.36
C HIS A 155 17.18 1.16 -0.35
N THR A 156 16.82 1.23 0.93
CA THR A 156 17.78 1.42 2.04
C THR A 156 17.89 0.21 2.97
N VAL A 157 17.28 -0.92 2.61
CA VAL A 157 17.38 -2.21 3.33
C VAL A 157 18.82 -2.62 3.62
N ILE A 158 19.05 -3.11 4.84
CA ILE A 158 20.32 -3.66 5.32
C ILE A 158 20.24 -5.18 5.25
N ALA A 159 21.28 -5.80 4.68
CA ALA A 159 21.45 -7.24 4.63
C ALA A 159 22.30 -7.71 5.81
N GLU A 160 21.73 -8.52 6.69
CA GLU A 160 22.43 -9.16 7.80
C GLU A 160 22.54 -10.67 7.57
N ARG A 161 23.66 -11.25 7.99
CA ARG A 161 23.88 -12.70 8.02
C ARG A 161 24.01 -13.11 9.48
N SER A 162 22.85 -13.36 10.10
CA SER A 162 22.75 -13.71 11.52
C SER A 162 23.10 -15.18 11.80
N ASP A 163 22.99 -16.04 10.80
CA ASP A 163 23.30 -17.47 10.90
C ASP A 163 24.71 -17.79 10.37
N GLU A 164 25.68 -17.97 11.26
CA GLU A 164 27.04 -18.38 10.90
C GLU A 164 27.10 -19.78 10.24
N ALA A 165 26.12 -20.66 10.51
CA ALA A 165 26.04 -21.99 9.92
C ALA A 165 25.46 -21.96 8.50
N ASN A 166 24.68 -20.93 8.15
CA ASN A 166 24.11 -20.74 6.82
C ASN A 166 24.45 -19.34 6.25
N PRO A 167 25.64 -19.17 5.64
CA PRO A 167 26.08 -17.88 5.09
C PRO A 167 25.23 -17.38 3.91
N ASN A 168 24.40 -18.25 3.32
CA ASN A 168 23.48 -17.89 2.25
C ASN A 168 22.12 -17.40 2.76
N TYR A 169 21.82 -17.58 4.05
CA TYR A 169 20.66 -16.98 4.66
C TYR A 169 20.93 -15.49 4.89
N ILE A 170 20.12 -14.65 4.26
CA ILE A 170 20.19 -13.19 4.38
C ILE A 170 18.90 -12.70 5.01
N GLU A 171 19.04 -12.08 6.17
CA GLU A 171 17.96 -11.39 6.86
C GLU A 171 17.96 -9.92 6.42
N TYR A 172 16.81 -9.43 5.98
CA TYR A 172 16.66 -8.06 5.50
C TYR A 172 15.98 -7.19 6.54
N LYS A 173 16.71 -6.19 7.04
CA LYS A 173 16.18 -5.18 7.96
C LYS A 173 15.92 -3.88 7.21
N ALA A 174 14.69 -3.39 7.32
CA ALA A 174 14.23 -2.21 6.61
C ALA A 174 13.51 -1.25 7.57
N GLN A 175 13.50 0.04 7.24
CA GLN A 175 12.67 1.02 7.96
C GLN A 175 11.17 0.86 7.62
N SER A 176 10.88 0.35 6.43
CA SER A 176 9.53 0.09 5.94
C SER A 176 9.35 -1.40 5.62
N PRO A 177 8.29 -2.05 6.13
CA PRO A 177 8.02 -3.45 5.83
C PRO A 177 7.72 -3.68 4.34
N ASP A 178 7.18 -2.67 3.63
CA ASP A 178 6.97 -2.71 2.19
C ASP A 178 8.31 -2.92 1.47
N GLU A 179 9.37 -2.21 1.88
CA GLU A 179 10.70 -2.39 1.27
C GLU A 179 11.30 -3.76 1.57
N ALA A 180 11.12 -4.27 2.80
CA ALA A 180 11.57 -5.61 3.15
C ALA A 180 10.90 -6.68 2.26
N ALA A 181 9.59 -6.55 2.02
CA ALA A 181 8.84 -7.46 1.16
C ALA A 181 9.32 -7.42 -0.30
N LEU A 182 9.54 -6.21 -0.84
CA LEU A 182 10.07 -6.01 -2.20
C LEU A 182 11.45 -6.67 -2.38
N VAL A 183 12.39 -6.39 -1.47
CA VAL A 183 13.78 -6.90 -1.57
C VAL A 183 13.86 -8.40 -1.29
N SER A 184 13.06 -8.91 -0.34
CA SER A 184 12.96 -10.35 -0.07
C SER A 184 12.45 -11.11 -1.29
N THR A 185 11.44 -10.58 -1.97
CA THR A 185 10.90 -11.21 -3.19
C THR A 185 11.90 -11.15 -4.33
N ALA A 186 12.59 -10.02 -4.52
CA ALA A 186 13.66 -9.93 -5.51
C ALA A 186 14.76 -10.99 -5.25
N ARG A 187 15.17 -11.17 -3.99
CA ARG A 187 16.11 -12.23 -3.58
C ARG A 187 15.61 -13.61 -3.94
N ASP A 188 14.36 -13.94 -3.61
CA ASP A 188 13.80 -15.27 -3.85
C ASP A 188 13.74 -15.62 -5.34
N LEU A 189 13.49 -14.61 -6.18
CA LEU A 189 13.42 -14.72 -7.65
C LEU A 189 14.78 -14.66 -8.35
N GLY A 190 15.90 -14.59 -7.62
CA GLY A 190 17.25 -14.64 -8.18
C GLY A 190 17.99 -13.31 -8.28
N PHE A 191 17.45 -12.25 -7.66
CA PHE A 191 18.01 -10.90 -7.64
C PHE A 191 18.31 -10.50 -6.19
N ALA A 192 19.27 -11.19 -5.57
CA ALA A 192 19.57 -11.04 -4.15
C ALA A 192 20.46 -9.84 -3.87
N PHE A 193 20.03 -8.94 -2.99
CA PHE A 193 20.87 -7.90 -2.42
C PHE A 193 21.82 -8.51 -1.38
N LEU A 194 23.13 -8.46 -1.61
CA LEU A 194 24.12 -9.12 -0.76
C LEU A 194 24.66 -8.21 0.35
N GLY A 195 24.48 -6.90 0.20
CA GLY A 195 24.95 -5.91 1.16
C GLY A 195 25.57 -4.68 0.49
N ARG A 196 25.88 -3.70 1.34
CA ARG A 196 26.48 -2.42 0.96
C ARG A 196 27.82 -2.25 1.68
N ASP A 197 28.85 -1.95 0.91
CA ASP A 197 30.17 -1.55 1.43
C ASP A 197 30.45 -0.10 1.00
N SER A 198 30.35 0.84 1.94
CA SER A 198 30.45 2.28 1.67
C SER A 198 29.50 2.73 0.55
N ASN A 199 30.03 3.00 -0.65
CA ASN A 199 29.30 3.43 -1.84
C ASN A 199 29.20 2.31 -2.90
N LYS A 200 29.43 1.06 -2.54
CA LYS A 200 29.28 -0.10 -3.44
C LYS A 200 28.15 -1.00 -2.97
N LEU A 201 27.19 -1.23 -3.85
CA LEU A 201 26.09 -2.18 -3.66
C LEU A 201 26.48 -3.50 -4.33
N SER A 202 26.49 -4.59 -3.57
CA SER A 202 26.72 -5.93 -4.10
C SER A 202 25.38 -6.65 -4.26
N VAL A 203 25.11 -7.16 -5.45
CA VAL A 203 23.91 -7.95 -5.75
C VAL A 203 24.31 -9.25 -6.46
N SER A 204 23.51 -10.29 -6.30
CA SER A 204 23.59 -11.53 -7.08
C SER A 204 22.41 -11.55 -8.04
N ILE A 205 22.67 -11.39 -9.33
CA ILE A 205 21.66 -11.37 -10.39
C ILE A 205 21.79 -12.68 -11.17
N LYS A 206 20.76 -13.54 -11.10
CA LYS A 206 20.73 -14.85 -11.77
C LYS A 206 21.96 -15.72 -11.44
N GLY A 207 22.40 -15.67 -10.18
CA GLY A 207 23.59 -16.39 -9.68
C GLY A 207 24.94 -15.68 -9.90
N GLU A 208 24.98 -14.60 -10.69
CA GLU A 208 26.20 -13.83 -10.94
C GLU A 208 26.30 -12.63 -9.99
N LYS A 209 27.46 -12.49 -9.32
CA LYS A 209 27.72 -11.35 -8.47
C LYS A 209 28.05 -10.12 -9.31
N LYS A 210 27.26 -9.05 -9.15
CA LYS A 210 27.48 -7.74 -9.77
C LYS A 210 27.64 -6.66 -8.70
N ILE A 211 28.43 -5.64 -9.03
CA ILE A 211 28.70 -4.50 -8.15
C ILE A 211 28.24 -3.22 -8.85
N PHE A 212 27.55 -2.38 -8.09
CA PHE A 212 27.07 -1.08 -8.53
C PHE A 212 27.62 -0.01 -7.59
N GLN A 213 28.19 1.04 -8.16
CA GLN A 213 28.54 2.23 -7.41
C GLN A 213 27.26 3.05 -7.13
N LEU A 214 26.95 3.23 -5.85
CA LEU A 214 25.91 4.14 -5.38
C LEU A 214 26.46 5.57 -5.36
N LEU A 215 25.86 6.43 -6.17
CA LEU A 215 26.24 7.83 -6.30
C LEU A 215 25.45 8.71 -5.31
N ASN A 216 24.12 8.58 -5.31
CA ASN A 216 23.24 9.30 -4.38
C ASN A 216 22.02 8.45 -4.02
N THR A 217 21.52 8.63 -2.80
CA THR A 217 20.21 8.14 -2.36
C THR A 217 19.32 9.34 -2.09
N LEU A 218 18.18 9.41 -2.79
CA LEU A 218 17.12 10.38 -2.56
C LEU A 218 16.05 9.68 -1.72
N GLU A 219 16.14 9.85 -0.40
CA GLU A 219 15.32 9.12 0.56
C GLU A 219 13.82 9.37 0.38
N PHE A 220 13.03 8.41 0.85
CA PHE A 220 11.59 8.56 0.95
C PHE A 220 11.25 9.62 2.00
N ASN A 221 10.30 10.49 1.67
CA ASN A 221 9.62 11.31 2.68
C ASN A 221 8.12 11.40 2.37
N SER A 222 7.33 11.78 3.38
CA SER A 222 5.86 11.82 3.29
C SER A 222 5.33 12.86 2.30
N THR A 223 6.13 13.88 1.99
CA THR A 223 5.80 14.94 1.02
C THR A 223 6.01 14.46 -0.41
N ARG A 224 7.16 13.85 -0.71
CA ARG A 224 7.57 13.38 -2.05
C ARG A 224 6.94 12.05 -2.43
N LYS A 225 6.64 11.18 -1.46
CA LYS A 225 5.99 9.86 -1.63
C LYS A 225 6.68 8.94 -2.66
N ARG A 226 8.00 9.07 -2.78
CA ARG A 226 8.86 8.28 -3.65
C ARG A 226 10.28 8.24 -3.09
N MET A 227 11.05 7.25 -3.50
CA MET A 227 12.48 7.11 -3.24
C MET A 227 13.20 6.92 -4.56
N SER A 228 14.41 7.47 -4.68
CA SER A 228 15.26 7.19 -5.83
C SER A 228 16.69 6.89 -5.43
N VAL A 229 17.39 6.15 -6.28
CA VAL A 229 18.83 5.93 -6.20
C VAL A 229 19.47 6.28 -7.54
N ILE A 230 20.62 6.92 -7.48
CA ILE A 230 21.47 7.14 -8.65
C ILE A 230 22.63 6.19 -8.54
N ILE A 231 22.77 5.31 -9.53
CA ILE A 231 23.77 4.25 -9.55
C ILE A 231 24.58 4.28 -10.84
N LYS A 232 25.78 3.73 -10.77
CA LYS A 232 26.66 3.46 -11.91
C LYS A 232 27.13 2.01 -11.83
N PRO A 233 26.79 1.14 -12.79
CA PRO A 233 27.34 -0.21 -12.85
C PRO A 233 28.88 -0.18 -12.98
N ASP A 234 29.60 -1.10 -12.34
CA ASP A 234 31.08 -1.12 -12.40
C ASP A 234 31.61 -1.46 -13.81
N ASP A 235 30.78 -2.08 -14.66
CA ASP A 235 31.12 -2.52 -16.02
C ASP A 235 30.80 -1.50 -17.12
N THR A 236 30.09 -0.41 -16.81
CA THR A 236 29.71 0.60 -17.80
C THR A 236 29.83 2.02 -17.27
N ASP A 237 30.05 2.98 -18.17
CA ASP A 237 30.04 4.41 -17.81
C ASP A 237 28.64 5.02 -17.72
N ARG A 238 27.58 4.19 -17.78
CA ARG A 238 26.20 4.65 -17.76
C ARG A 238 25.74 4.95 -16.34
N ILE A 239 25.20 6.15 -16.14
CA ILE A 239 24.56 6.53 -14.88
C ILE A 239 23.05 6.31 -15.04
N VAL A 240 22.45 5.64 -14.07
CA VAL A 240 21.03 5.32 -14.06
C VAL A 240 20.40 5.86 -12.79
N LEU A 241 19.35 6.67 -12.95
CA LEU A 241 18.40 6.97 -11.90
C LEU A 241 17.35 5.87 -11.88
N LEU A 242 17.16 5.24 -10.73
CA LEU A 242 16.05 4.35 -10.45
C LEU A 242 15.13 5.05 -9.45
N CYS A 243 13.82 5.02 -9.69
CA CYS A 243 12.82 5.63 -8.82
C CYS A 243 11.69 4.64 -8.56
N LYS A 244 11.23 4.59 -7.30
CA LYS A 244 10.02 3.86 -6.90
C LYS A 244 9.12 4.77 -6.07
N GLY A 245 7.82 4.73 -6.30
CA GLY A 245 6.88 5.60 -5.59
C GLY A 245 5.42 5.30 -5.88
N ALA A 246 4.54 6.12 -5.32
CA ALA A 246 3.11 6.04 -5.62
C ALA A 246 2.83 6.25 -7.11
N ASP A 247 1.86 5.51 -7.64
CA ASP A 247 1.34 5.63 -9.02
C ASP A 247 1.19 7.07 -9.50
N SER A 248 0.38 7.90 -8.83
CA SER A 248 0.11 9.28 -9.26
C SER A 248 1.38 10.13 -9.31
N VAL A 249 2.32 9.88 -8.40
CA VAL A 249 3.57 10.63 -8.28
C VAL A 249 4.53 10.24 -9.39
N ILE A 250 4.64 8.97 -9.72
CA ILE A 250 5.51 8.50 -10.81
C ILE A 250 4.94 8.92 -12.16
N TYR A 251 3.63 8.75 -12.40
CA TYR A 251 2.99 9.10 -13.67
C TYR A 251 3.17 10.58 -14.05
N GLU A 252 3.10 11.50 -13.09
CA GLU A 252 3.36 12.94 -13.30
C GLU A 252 4.79 13.26 -13.79
N ARG A 253 5.74 12.34 -13.55
CA ARG A 253 7.17 12.53 -13.81
C ARG A 253 7.69 11.70 -14.99
N LEU A 254 6.80 10.99 -15.68
CA LEU A 254 7.16 10.24 -16.85
C LEU A 254 7.41 11.17 -18.04
N CYS A 255 8.32 10.76 -18.92
CA CYS A 255 8.68 11.51 -20.12
C CYS A 255 7.45 11.74 -21.01
N SER A 256 7.19 12.99 -21.39
CA SER A 256 6.13 13.35 -22.34
C SER A 256 6.67 13.76 -23.70
N ASN A 257 7.98 14.00 -23.82
CA ASN A 257 8.63 14.43 -25.05
C ASN A 257 9.79 13.49 -25.39
N PHE A 258 9.55 12.62 -26.36
CA PHE A 258 10.52 11.62 -26.83
C PHE A 258 11.40 12.12 -27.99
N GLY A 259 11.26 13.39 -28.39
CA GLY A 259 11.93 13.93 -29.56
C GLY A 259 11.58 13.14 -30.82
N ASP A 260 12.60 12.70 -31.58
CA ASP A 260 12.41 11.92 -32.80
C ASP A 260 12.18 10.41 -32.54
N GLN A 261 12.11 9.96 -31.28
CA GLN A 261 12.00 8.54 -30.91
C GLN A 261 10.55 8.05 -30.89
N THR A 262 9.87 8.10 -32.04
CA THR A 262 8.44 7.76 -32.17
C THR A 262 8.09 6.33 -31.75
N ASP A 263 9.01 5.38 -31.95
CA ASP A 263 8.82 3.98 -31.56
C ASP A 263 8.82 3.83 -30.03
N LEU A 264 9.76 4.49 -29.34
CA LEU A 264 9.85 4.46 -27.88
C LEU A 264 8.65 5.17 -27.24
N GLU A 265 8.21 6.28 -27.84
CA GLU A 265 7.00 6.99 -27.42
C GLU A 265 5.78 6.08 -27.46
N SER A 266 5.55 5.43 -28.61
CA SER A 266 4.40 4.52 -28.80
C SER A 266 4.43 3.35 -27.82
N GLU A 267 5.60 2.75 -27.61
CA GLU A 267 5.80 1.66 -26.65
C GLU A 267 5.53 2.11 -25.21
N GLN A 268 6.03 3.28 -24.80
CA GLN A 268 5.83 3.80 -23.45
C GLN A 268 4.41 4.26 -23.18
N LEU A 269 3.70 4.81 -24.17
CA LEU A 269 2.29 5.17 -24.02
C LEU A 269 1.42 3.92 -23.83
N ALA A 270 1.60 2.90 -24.68
CA ALA A 270 0.89 1.62 -24.52
C ALA A 270 1.21 0.92 -23.19
N LEU A 271 2.48 1.00 -22.73
CA LEU A 271 2.90 0.48 -21.44
C LEU A 271 2.21 1.21 -20.27
N ARG A 272 2.08 2.54 -20.35
CA ARG A 272 1.41 3.34 -19.31
C ARG A 272 -0.05 2.97 -19.18
N ASP A 273 -0.75 2.78 -20.29
CA ASP A 273 -2.17 2.44 -20.29
C ASP A 273 -2.42 1.04 -19.72
N SER A 274 -1.65 0.05 -20.19
CA SER A 274 -1.73 -1.32 -19.67
C SER A 274 -1.36 -1.40 -18.18
N THR A 275 -0.27 -0.76 -17.78
CA THR A 275 0.16 -0.71 -16.37
C THR A 275 -0.86 0.01 -15.49
N ALA A 276 -1.47 1.09 -15.95
CA ALA A 276 -2.48 1.82 -15.18
C ALA A 276 -3.70 0.93 -14.91
N LYS A 277 -4.15 0.19 -15.93
CA LYS A 277 -5.24 -0.78 -15.81
C LYS A 277 -4.90 -1.88 -14.80
N ASP A 278 -3.71 -2.48 -14.89
CA ASP A 278 -3.27 -3.52 -13.96
C ASP A 278 -3.18 -3.00 -12.52
N LEU A 279 -2.69 -1.77 -12.31
CA LEU A 279 -2.60 -1.17 -10.98
C LEU A 279 -3.97 -0.84 -10.39
N GLU A 280 -4.94 -0.47 -11.22
CA GLU A 280 -6.33 -0.29 -10.80
C GLU A 280 -6.93 -1.63 -10.36
N LEU A 281 -6.71 -2.70 -11.13
CA LEU A 281 -7.12 -4.06 -10.74
C LEU A 281 -6.50 -4.50 -9.41
N PHE A 282 -5.19 -4.32 -9.26
CA PHE A 282 -4.50 -4.65 -8.00
C PHE A 282 -5.01 -3.82 -6.82
N ALA A 283 -5.28 -2.53 -7.03
CA ALA A 283 -5.85 -1.68 -5.99
C ALA A 283 -7.27 -2.15 -5.61
N ASN A 284 -8.06 -2.59 -6.59
CA ASN A 284 -9.38 -3.20 -6.38
C ASN A 284 -9.29 -4.52 -5.61
N GLU A 285 -8.22 -5.29 -5.76
CA GLU A 285 -7.94 -6.47 -4.92
C GLU A 285 -7.49 -6.15 -3.48
N GLY A 286 -7.41 -4.86 -3.12
CA GLY A 286 -6.95 -4.40 -1.82
C GLY A 286 -5.43 -4.38 -1.67
N LEU A 287 -4.69 -4.52 -2.77
CA LEU A 287 -3.23 -4.47 -2.75
C LEU A 287 -2.73 -3.02 -2.77
N ARG A 288 -1.64 -2.76 -2.04
CA ARG A 288 -0.91 -1.49 -2.12
C ARG A 288 -0.02 -1.50 -3.35
N THR A 289 -0.23 -0.52 -4.22
CA THR A 289 0.48 -0.41 -5.49
C THR A 289 1.62 0.61 -5.45
N LEU A 290 2.75 0.27 -6.09
CA LEU A 290 3.87 1.18 -6.34
C LEU A 290 4.31 1.05 -7.80
N CYS A 291 4.80 2.15 -8.37
CA CYS A 291 5.38 2.17 -9.71
C CYS A 291 6.90 2.23 -9.64
N LEU A 292 7.56 1.62 -10.63
CA LEU A 292 8.99 1.69 -10.83
C LEU A 292 9.30 2.38 -12.16
N SER A 293 10.24 3.32 -12.12
CA SER A 293 10.71 4.04 -13.30
C SER A 293 12.22 4.23 -13.28
N TYR A 294 12.79 4.53 -14.44
CA TYR A 294 14.21 4.86 -14.56
C TYR A 294 14.47 5.97 -15.56
N ARG A 295 15.68 6.54 -15.47
CA ARG A 295 16.21 7.47 -16.46
C ARG A 295 17.72 7.27 -16.59
N PHE A 296 18.22 7.24 -17.81
CA PHE A 296 19.65 7.37 -18.05
C PHE A 296 20.06 8.83 -17.92
N ILE A 297 21.13 9.08 -17.17
CA ILE A 297 21.64 10.43 -16.93
C ILE A 297 23.03 10.55 -17.56
N SER A 298 23.30 11.65 -18.23
CA SER A 298 24.66 11.91 -18.75
C SER A 298 25.63 12.25 -17.61
N SER A 299 26.91 11.93 -17.79
CA SER A 299 27.93 12.28 -16.78
C SER A 299 28.01 13.78 -16.48
N GLU A 300 27.75 14.62 -17.49
CA GLU A 300 27.75 16.08 -17.33
C GLU A 300 26.53 16.56 -16.53
N GLU A 301 25.33 16.09 -16.88
CA GLU A 301 24.09 16.40 -16.16
C GLU A 301 24.18 15.99 -14.69
N TYR A 302 24.65 14.77 -14.41
CA TYR A 302 24.86 14.29 -13.05
C TYR A 302 25.85 15.17 -12.29
N ARG A 303 26.98 15.55 -12.90
CA ARG A 303 28.00 16.39 -12.26
C ARG A 303 27.44 17.76 -11.87
N LEU A 304 26.67 18.39 -12.77
CA LEU A 304 26.04 19.69 -12.53
C LEU A 304 24.99 19.60 -11.43
N TRP A 305 24.13 18.58 -11.49
CA TRP A 305 23.10 18.35 -10.48
C TRP A 305 23.72 18.03 -9.10
N ASN A 306 24.73 17.16 -9.03
CA ASN A 306 25.35 16.75 -7.76
C ASN A 306 26.03 17.93 -7.06
N LYS A 307 26.56 18.90 -7.82
CA LYS A 307 27.07 20.16 -7.25
C LYS A 307 25.95 20.92 -6.51
N LYS A 308 24.79 21.10 -7.16
CA LYS A 308 23.62 21.74 -6.52
C LYS A 308 23.13 20.94 -5.31
N TYR A 309 23.13 19.61 -5.42
CA TYR A 309 22.72 18.72 -4.33
C TYR A 309 23.64 18.85 -3.11
N GLN A 310 24.96 18.89 -3.31
CA GLN A 310 25.93 19.12 -2.24
C GLN A 310 25.76 20.50 -1.59
N GLU A 311 25.51 21.54 -2.39
CA GLU A 311 25.22 22.90 -1.88
C GLU A 311 23.93 22.92 -1.04
N ALA A 312 22.86 22.23 -1.49
CA ALA A 312 21.62 22.08 -0.74
C ALA A 312 21.83 21.28 0.55
N ALA A 313 22.57 20.17 0.50
CA ALA A 313 22.87 19.32 1.65
C ALA A 313 23.76 19.98 2.70
N ALA A 314 24.64 20.90 2.28
CA ALA A 314 25.47 21.70 3.17
C ALA A 314 24.74 22.94 3.76
N SER A 315 23.53 23.25 3.29
CA SER A 315 22.76 24.40 3.77
C SER A 315 22.31 24.22 5.22
N ILE A 316 22.42 25.30 6.00
CA ILE A 316 21.93 25.35 7.39
C ILE A 316 20.44 25.75 7.42
N TYR A 317 20.00 26.56 6.47
CA TYR A 317 18.63 27.06 6.39
C TYR A 317 17.81 26.26 5.38
N GLN A 318 16.60 25.83 5.79
CA GLN A 318 15.63 25.12 4.95
C GLN A 318 16.25 23.96 4.17
N ARG A 319 17.14 23.20 4.82
CA ARG A 319 17.93 22.14 4.19
C ARG A 319 17.04 21.11 3.48
N GLU A 320 16.01 20.63 4.16
CA GLU A 320 15.08 19.62 3.63
C GLU A 320 14.35 20.12 2.38
N GLU A 321 13.77 21.32 2.42
CA GLU A 321 13.06 21.92 1.28
C GLU A 321 13.98 22.12 0.06
N ARG A 322 15.25 22.51 0.29
CA ARG A 322 16.24 22.66 -0.79
C ARG A 322 16.64 21.31 -1.39
N ILE A 323 16.85 20.29 -0.56
CA ILE A 323 17.15 18.93 -1.03
C ILE A 323 15.97 18.41 -1.86
N ASP A 324 14.74 18.62 -1.39
CA ASP A 324 13.53 18.17 -2.09
C ASP A 324 13.38 18.88 -3.44
N ALA A 325 13.61 20.19 -3.49
CA ALA A 325 13.57 20.96 -4.74
C ALA A 325 14.62 20.46 -5.76
N VAL A 326 15.86 20.24 -5.32
CA VAL A 326 16.93 19.72 -6.20
C VAL A 326 16.65 18.28 -6.62
N SER A 327 16.08 17.46 -5.74
CA SER A 327 15.67 16.08 -6.07
C SER A 327 14.59 16.05 -7.16
N GLU A 328 13.61 16.96 -7.08
CA GLU A 328 12.56 17.13 -8.09
C GLU A 328 13.10 17.53 -9.47
N GLU A 329 14.27 18.17 -9.57
CA GLU A 329 14.88 18.54 -10.85
C GLU A 329 15.34 17.30 -11.65
N ILE A 330 15.94 16.31 -10.99
CA ILE A 330 16.52 15.13 -11.67
C ILE A 330 15.50 14.01 -11.87
N GLU A 331 14.44 13.97 -11.06
CA GLU A 331 13.38 12.95 -11.09
C GLU A 331 12.28 13.28 -12.10
N ARG A 332 12.66 13.81 -13.27
CA ARG A 332 11.75 14.12 -14.39
C ARG A 332 12.08 13.24 -15.59
N ASP A 333 11.21 13.24 -16.58
CA ASP A 333 11.37 12.55 -17.86
C ASP A 333 11.79 11.09 -17.72
N MET A 334 11.21 10.39 -16.74
CA MET A 334 11.50 8.98 -16.50
C MET A 334 10.72 8.07 -17.44
N LEU A 335 11.23 6.88 -17.66
CA LEU A 335 10.56 5.79 -18.39
C LEU A 335 9.97 4.81 -17.38
N LEU A 336 8.75 4.36 -17.64
CA LEU A 336 8.05 3.41 -16.78
C LEU A 336 8.60 1.99 -17.04
N MET A 337 8.83 1.22 -15.98
CA MET A 337 9.11 -0.22 -16.09
C MET A 337 7.85 -1.07 -15.85
N GLY A 338 7.02 -0.64 -14.91
CA GLY A 338 5.88 -1.38 -14.42
C GLY A 338 5.53 -1.00 -12.99
N GLY A 339 4.83 -1.90 -12.29
CA GLY A 339 4.45 -1.69 -10.90
C GLY A 339 4.34 -2.97 -10.08
N THR A 340 4.36 -2.81 -8.77
CA THR A 340 4.27 -3.88 -7.77
C THR A 340 2.99 -3.76 -6.97
N ALA A 341 2.50 -4.88 -6.46
CA ALA A 341 1.33 -4.95 -5.61
C ALA A 341 1.62 -5.80 -4.36
N ILE A 342 1.46 -5.18 -3.20
CA ILE A 342 1.80 -5.74 -1.89
C ILE A 342 0.52 -5.86 -1.06
N GLU A 343 0.29 -7.04 -0.48
CA GLU A 343 -0.81 -7.30 0.44
C GLU A 343 -0.39 -6.95 1.88
N ASP A 344 -1.27 -6.26 2.61
CA ASP A 344 -1.15 -6.01 4.05
C ASP A 344 -2.19 -6.87 4.76
N ARG A 345 -1.75 -7.98 5.36
CA ARG A 345 -2.66 -9.02 5.87
C ARG A 345 -3.45 -8.57 7.10
N LEU A 346 -4.69 -9.03 7.24
CA LEU A 346 -5.50 -8.74 8.43
C LEU A 346 -4.96 -9.47 9.67
N GLN A 347 -5.11 -8.88 10.85
CA GLN A 347 -4.83 -9.60 12.09
C GLN A 347 -5.82 -10.76 12.27
N VAL A 348 -5.34 -11.81 12.94
CA VAL A 348 -6.14 -13.00 13.21
C VAL A 348 -7.39 -12.62 14.01
N GLY A 349 -8.57 -13.02 13.54
CA GLY A 349 -9.82 -12.80 14.25
C GLY A 349 -10.45 -11.41 14.05
N VAL A 350 -9.87 -10.54 13.21
CA VAL A 350 -10.39 -9.18 12.99
C VAL A 350 -11.81 -9.20 12.40
N PRO A 351 -12.12 -9.96 11.33
CA PRO A 351 -13.48 -10.02 10.78
C PRO A 351 -14.51 -10.48 11.81
N GLU A 352 -14.18 -11.49 12.61
CA GLU A 352 -15.05 -12.04 13.66
C GLU A 352 -15.25 -11.03 14.80
N THR A 353 -14.19 -10.31 15.17
CA THR A 353 -14.25 -9.28 16.21
C THR A 353 -15.13 -8.11 15.79
N ILE A 354 -14.97 -7.62 14.55
CA ILE A 354 -15.80 -6.53 14.02
C ILE A 354 -17.27 -6.94 13.96
N ALA A 355 -17.55 -8.17 13.51
CA ALA A 355 -18.91 -8.69 13.47
C ALA A 355 -19.55 -8.75 14.87
N GLU A 356 -18.81 -9.17 15.90
CA GLU A 356 -19.33 -9.24 17.27
C GLU A 356 -19.53 -7.86 17.88
N LEU A 357 -18.62 -6.91 17.63
CA LEU A 357 -18.78 -5.50 18.01
C LEU A 357 -20.03 -4.89 17.37
N ALA A 358 -20.26 -5.14 16.08
CA ALA A 358 -21.44 -4.66 15.37
C ALA A 358 -22.75 -5.24 15.97
N LYS A 359 -22.79 -6.54 16.29
CA LYS A 359 -23.95 -7.17 16.97
C LYS A 359 -24.25 -6.55 18.34
N SER A 360 -23.21 -6.08 19.05
CA SER A 360 -23.35 -5.41 20.34
C SER A 360 -23.82 -3.95 20.24
N GLY A 361 -24.01 -3.42 19.03
CA GLY A 361 -24.45 -2.05 18.78
C GLY A 361 -23.33 -1.00 18.78
N ILE A 362 -22.06 -1.44 18.86
CA ILE A 362 -20.90 -0.54 18.82
C ILE A 362 -20.62 -0.17 17.35
N LYS A 363 -20.53 1.15 17.08
CA LYS A 363 -20.22 1.67 15.75
C LYS A 363 -18.70 1.80 15.58
N LEU A 364 -18.16 1.14 14.55
CA LEU A 364 -16.73 1.18 14.24
C LEU A 364 -16.45 2.11 13.06
N TRP A 365 -15.57 3.09 13.28
CA TRP A 365 -15.14 4.08 12.30
C TRP A 365 -13.65 3.87 12.02
N VAL A 366 -13.28 3.62 10.77
CA VAL A 366 -11.88 3.44 10.35
C VAL A 366 -11.34 4.74 9.81
N LEU A 367 -10.23 5.22 10.39
CA LEU A 367 -9.57 6.47 10.00
C LEU A 367 -8.17 6.16 9.47
N THR A 368 -8.01 6.08 8.14
CA THR A 368 -6.79 5.60 7.49
C THR A 368 -6.10 6.64 6.59
N GLY A 369 -4.78 6.56 6.51
CA GLY A 369 -3.98 7.31 5.54
C GLY A 369 -4.00 6.74 4.12
N ASP A 370 -4.55 5.53 3.94
CA ASP A 370 -4.58 4.82 2.65
C ASP A 370 -5.55 5.46 1.64
N LYS A 371 -5.43 5.05 0.37
CA LYS A 371 -6.33 5.44 -0.71
C LYS A 371 -7.75 4.92 -0.45
N THR A 372 -8.73 5.59 -1.08
CA THR A 372 -10.14 5.25 -0.90
C THR A 372 -10.45 3.81 -1.30
N GLU A 373 -9.88 3.37 -2.41
CA GLU A 373 -10.10 2.06 -3.01
C GLU A 373 -9.55 0.96 -2.07
N THR A 374 -8.29 1.07 -1.64
CA THR A 374 -7.69 0.16 -0.66
C THR A 374 -8.46 0.11 0.66
N ALA A 375 -8.92 1.26 1.15
CA ALA A 375 -9.68 1.34 2.40
C ALA A 375 -11.05 0.65 2.30
N ILE A 376 -11.73 0.79 1.15
CA ILE A 376 -12.98 0.08 0.86
C ILE A 376 -12.74 -1.43 0.82
N ASN A 377 -11.68 -1.89 0.14
CA ASN A 377 -11.38 -3.31 0.02
C ASN A 377 -11.03 -3.96 1.35
N ILE A 378 -10.25 -3.26 2.18
CA ILE A 378 -10.00 -3.69 3.56
C ILE A 378 -11.29 -3.67 4.38
N GLY A 379 -12.15 -2.67 4.19
CA GLY A 379 -13.47 -2.61 4.81
C GLY A 379 -14.32 -3.84 4.49
N TYR A 380 -14.31 -4.31 3.24
CA TYR A 380 -14.96 -5.55 2.84
C TYR A 380 -14.24 -6.81 3.35
N ALA A 381 -12.91 -6.82 3.40
CA ALA A 381 -12.13 -7.96 3.88
C ALA A 381 -12.35 -8.21 5.38
N CYS A 382 -12.53 -7.14 6.15
CA CYS A 382 -12.76 -7.21 7.59
C CYS A 382 -14.24 -7.23 8.00
N ASN A 383 -15.17 -7.40 7.05
CA ASN A 383 -16.63 -7.35 7.26
C ASN A 383 -17.14 -6.04 7.91
N LEU A 384 -16.39 -4.94 7.80
CA LEU A 384 -16.87 -3.61 8.16
C LEU A 384 -17.87 -3.07 7.14
N LEU A 385 -17.66 -3.44 5.87
CA LEU A 385 -18.59 -3.23 4.77
C LEU A 385 -19.18 -4.59 4.37
N THR A 386 -20.49 -4.62 4.17
CA THR A 386 -21.22 -5.80 3.67
C THR A 386 -21.96 -5.43 2.39
N THR A 387 -22.31 -6.43 1.57
CA THR A 387 -22.93 -6.19 0.24
C THR A 387 -24.36 -5.67 0.32
N ASP A 388 -25.03 -5.87 1.46
CA ASP A 388 -26.34 -5.29 1.75
C ASP A 388 -26.28 -3.80 2.16
N MET A 389 -25.07 -3.24 2.33
CA MET A 389 -24.90 -1.82 2.64
C MET A 389 -24.90 -0.95 1.37
N ASN A 390 -25.66 0.14 1.40
CA ASN A 390 -25.57 1.22 0.43
C ASN A 390 -24.34 2.09 0.75
N LEU A 391 -23.36 2.11 -0.17
CA LEU A 391 -22.09 2.80 0.01
C LEU A 391 -22.18 4.27 -0.43
N LEU A 392 -22.12 5.18 0.53
CA LEU A 392 -22.13 6.63 0.32
C LEU A 392 -20.71 7.14 0.19
N ILE A 393 -20.24 7.36 -1.04
CA ILE A 393 -18.89 7.88 -1.31
C ILE A 393 -18.94 9.40 -1.47
N LEU A 394 -18.30 10.14 -0.56
CA LEU A 394 -18.19 11.59 -0.61
C LEU A 394 -16.78 11.99 -1.07
N LYS A 395 -16.70 12.54 -2.29
CA LYS A 395 -15.50 13.13 -2.89
C LYS A 395 -15.89 14.50 -3.48
N ALA A 396 -15.22 15.55 -3.06
CA ALA A 396 -15.42 16.93 -3.50
C ALA A 396 -14.08 17.69 -3.47
N ASP A 397 -13.88 18.59 -4.43
CA ASP A 397 -12.60 19.29 -4.59
C ASP A 397 -12.57 20.63 -3.84
N ASN A 398 -13.73 21.16 -3.45
CA ASN A 398 -13.89 22.48 -2.85
C ASN A 398 -15.01 22.53 -1.78
N ARG A 399 -15.10 23.67 -1.08
CA ARG A 399 -16.03 23.88 0.05
C ARG A 399 -17.49 23.88 -0.38
N GLU A 400 -17.79 24.56 -1.47
CA GLU A 400 -19.14 24.74 -1.99
C GLU A 400 -19.71 23.39 -2.42
N GLU A 401 -18.92 22.62 -3.16
CA GLU A 401 -19.26 21.26 -3.58
C GLU A 401 -19.43 20.33 -2.38
N THR A 402 -18.52 20.37 -1.39
CA THR A 402 -18.64 19.57 -0.17
C THR A 402 -19.95 19.84 0.56
N THR A 403 -20.33 21.12 0.68
CA THR A 403 -21.56 21.52 1.37
C THR A 403 -22.80 20.99 0.65
N SER A 404 -22.86 21.21 -0.68
CA SER A 404 -23.97 20.74 -1.52
C SER A 404 -24.09 19.21 -1.48
N LEU A 405 -22.95 18.51 -1.51
CA LEU A 405 -22.90 17.05 -1.48
C LEU A 405 -23.42 16.49 -0.16
N LEU A 406 -22.96 17.03 0.97
CA LEU A 406 -23.46 16.63 2.31
C LEU A 406 -24.98 16.85 2.44
N ASP A 407 -25.47 18.02 2.03
CA ASP A 407 -26.90 18.34 2.12
C ASP A 407 -27.75 17.44 1.22
N LYS A 408 -27.24 17.09 0.03
CA LYS A 408 -27.88 16.16 -0.89
C LYS A 408 -27.95 14.76 -0.28
N THR A 409 -26.81 14.22 0.18
CA THR A 409 -26.73 12.89 0.76
C THR A 409 -27.61 12.75 2.00
N LEU A 410 -27.64 13.76 2.90
CA LEU A 410 -28.51 13.70 4.08
C LEU A 410 -30.00 13.64 3.70
N LYS A 411 -30.41 14.37 2.66
CA LYS A 411 -31.79 14.33 2.15
C LYS A 411 -32.12 12.98 1.51
N GLU A 412 -31.18 12.35 0.82
CA GLU A 412 -31.36 11.02 0.22
C GLU A 412 -31.56 9.97 1.32
N ILE A 413 -30.68 9.92 2.32
CA ILE A 413 -30.84 8.99 3.46
C ILE A 413 -32.15 9.25 4.20
N ALA A 414 -32.55 10.51 4.39
CA ALA A 414 -33.81 10.84 5.07
C ALA A 414 -35.03 10.30 4.32
N LYS A 415 -35.03 10.35 2.98
CA LYS A 415 -36.12 9.79 2.17
C LYS A 415 -36.18 8.27 2.22
N GLU A 416 -35.03 7.59 2.19
CA GLU A 416 -34.98 6.13 2.29
C GLU A 416 -35.53 5.63 3.63
N VAL A 417 -35.17 6.31 4.72
CA VAL A 417 -35.70 6.01 6.07
C VAL A 417 -37.21 6.23 6.15
N GLU A 418 -37.74 7.29 5.53
CA GLU A 418 -39.19 7.56 5.48
C GLU A 418 -39.96 6.50 4.67
N ASN A 419 -39.36 5.98 3.60
CA ASN A 419 -39.97 4.95 2.75
C ASN A 419 -39.97 3.55 3.38
N SER A 420 -39.44 3.38 4.60
CA SER A 420 -39.26 2.07 5.26
C SER A 420 -38.45 1.07 4.44
N GLU A 421 -37.66 1.56 3.48
CA GLU A 421 -36.59 0.80 2.85
C GLU A 421 -35.50 0.70 3.92
N GLY A 422 -35.44 -0.43 4.63
CA GLY A 422 -34.46 -0.68 5.69
C GLY A 422 -33.04 -0.84 5.14
N SER A 423 -32.54 0.12 4.37
CA SER A 423 -31.19 0.13 3.81
C SER A 423 -30.18 0.45 4.91
N SER A 424 -29.20 -0.42 5.05
CA SER A 424 -28.01 -0.16 5.86
C SER A 424 -27.07 0.73 5.04
N HIS A 425 -26.54 1.83 5.59
CA HIS A 425 -25.60 2.70 4.88
C HIS A 425 -24.19 2.56 5.43
N ALA A 426 -23.19 2.71 4.56
CA ALA A 426 -21.80 2.91 4.95
C ALA A 426 -21.27 4.19 4.31
N LEU A 427 -20.53 5.00 5.07
CA LEU A 427 -19.96 6.26 4.58
C LEU A 427 -18.48 6.09 4.26
N VAL A 428 -18.07 6.55 3.08
CA VAL A 428 -16.66 6.68 2.70
C VAL A 428 -16.38 8.13 2.34
N ILE A 429 -15.43 8.77 3.03
CA ILE A 429 -15.07 10.17 2.81
C ILE A 429 -13.56 10.33 2.71
N ASP A 430 -13.08 11.03 1.68
CA ASP A 430 -11.65 11.28 1.53
C ASP A 430 -11.18 12.50 2.35
N GLY A 431 -9.87 12.59 2.57
CA GLY A 431 -9.27 13.60 3.44
C GLY A 431 -9.50 15.04 2.98
N LEU A 432 -9.65 15.31 1.68
CA LEU A 432 -9.93 16.66 1.18
C LEU A 432 -11.36 17.06 1.49
N THR A 433 -12.34 16.20 1.17
CA THR A 433 -13.76 16.44 1.52
C THR A 433 -13.93 16.54 3.02
N LEU A 434 -13.30 15.65 3.80
CA LEU A 434 -13.38 15.65 5.26
C LEU A 434 -12.89 16.97 5.86
N LYS A 435 -11.83 17.56 5.31
CA LYS A 435 -11.31 18.86 5.75
C LYS A 435 -12.39 19.94 5.70
N TYR A 436 -13.15 20.02 4.61
CA TYR A 436 -14.23 20.99 4.46
C TYR A 436 -15.50 20.57 5.23
N ALA A 437 -15.74 19.27 5.37
CA ALA A 437 -16.89 18.73 6.11
C ALA A 437 -16.75 18.92 7.64
N LEU A 438 -15.53 19.07 8.16
CA LEU A 438 -15.27 19.34 9.57
C LEU A 438 -15.38 20.84 9.94
N GLU A 439 -15.59 21.73 8.96
CA GLU A 439 -15.81 23.15 9.22
C GLU A 439 -17.12 23.41 9.97
N GLU A 440 -17.22 24.54 10.67
CA GLU A 440 -18.31 24.82 11.62
C GLU A 440 -19.72 24.73 11.02
N LYS A 441 -19.86 25.11 9.74
CA LYS A 441 -21.14 25.10 9.01
C LYS A 441 -21.63 23.69 8.68
N THR A 442 -20.72 22.76 8.38
CA THR A 442 -21.01 21.46 7.77
C THR A 442 -20.82 20.28 8.72
N ARG A 443 -20.04 20.46 9.81
CA ARG A 443 -19.71 19.38 10.76
C ARG A 443 -20.92 18.68 11.36
N ARG A 444 -22.03 19.40 11.58
CA ARG A 444 -23.28 18.80 12.09
C ARG A 444 -23.98 17.94 11.05
N THR A 445 -23.94 18.35 9.79
CA THR A 445 -24.47 17.57 8.67
C THR A 445 -23.65 16.30 8.48
N LEU A 446 -22.32 16.39 8.52
CA LEU A 446 -21.42 15.23 8.48
C LEU A 446 -21.74 14.25 9.62
N LEU A 447 -21.86 14.75 10.84
CA LEU A 447 -22.20 13.91 12.00
C LEU A 447 -23.55 13.23 11.83
N ALA A 448 -24.57 13.94 11.35
CA ALA A 448 -25.90 13.39 11.12
C ALA A 448 -25.89 12.26 10.08
N ILE A 449 -25.09 12.39 9.01
CA ILE A 449 -24.89 11.32 8.01
C ILE A 449 -24.18 10.14 8.67
N GLY A 450 -23.05 10.38 9.33
CA GLY A 450 -22.26 9.32 9.98
C GLY A 450 -23.03 8.55 11.07
N MET A 451 -23.96 9.20 11.77
CA MET A 451 -24.84 8.54 12.74
C MET A 451 -25.84 7.58 12.11
N ARG A 452 -26.26 7.84 10.86
CA ARG A 452 -27.20 7.00 10.12
C ARG A 452 -26.50 5.85 9.38
N CYS A 453 -25.17 5.91 9.28
CA CYS A 453 -24.37 4.82 8.73
C CYS A 453 -23.99 3.81 9.82
N VAL A 454 -23.94 2.53 9.44
CA VAL A 454 -23.48 1.44 10.30
C VAL A 454 -21.96 1.51 10.46
N SER A 455 -21.25 1.83 9.38
CA SER A 455 -19.80 2.00 9.38
C SER A 455 -19.39 3.27 8.64
N VAL A 456 -18.23 3.81 9.02
CA VAL A 456 -17.64 5.00 8.39
C VAL A 456 -16.16 4.73 8.14
N ILE A 457 -15.71 5.04 6.92
CA ILE A 457 -14.31 4.95 6.51
C ILE A 457 -13.85 6.34 6.07
N CYS A 458 -12.88 6.90 6.77
CA CYS A 458 -12.21 8.13 6.36
C CYS A 458 -10.85 7.78 5.75
N CYS A 459 -10.64 8.18 4.49
CA CYS A 459 -9.46 7.81 3.70
C CYS A 459 -8.52 9.00 3.53
N ARG A 460 -7.22 8.77 3.32
CA ARG A 460 -6.20 9.83 3.19
C ARG A 460 -6.24 10.89 4.31
N VAL A 461 -6.56 10.49 5.54
CA VAL A 461 -6.67 11.43 6.68
C VAL A 461 -5.34 11.68 7.37
N SER A 462 -5.08 12.94 7.73
CA SER A 462 -3.92 13.33 8.55
C SER A 462 -4.14 13.05 10.05
N PRO A 463 -3.07 12.93 10.87
CA PRO A 463 -3.19 12.76 12.33
C PRO A 463 -4.07 13.81 13.01
N LYS A 464 -4.03 15.05 12.50
CA LYS A 464 -4.87 16.15 12.98
C LYS A 464 -6.35 15.90 12.69
N GLN A 465 -6.68 15.48 11.47
CA GLN A 465 -8.06 15.17 11.08
C GLN A 465 -8.61 13.97 11.86
N LYS A 466 -7.80 12.95 12.14
CA LYS A 466 -8.22 11.82 12.98
C LYS A 466 -8.72 12.30 14.34
N ALA A 467 -7.95 13.17 15.00
CA ALA A 467 -8.33 13.75 16.29
C ALA A 467 -9.58 14.65 16.19
N GLU A 468 -9.73 15.43 15.11
CA GLU A 468 -10.91 16.27 14.89
C GLU A 468 -12.21 15.45 14.74
N VAL A 469 -12.15 14.30 14.08
CA VAL A 469 -13.30 13.38 13.97
C VAL A 469 -13.70 12.80 15.33
N VAL A 470 -12.74 12.30 16.10
CA VAL A 470 -13.00 11.78 17.47
C VAL A 470 -13.62 12.87 18.33
N ARG A 471 -13.04 14.08 18.29
CA ARG A 471 -13.54 15.24 19.04
C ARG A 471 -14.98 15.60 18.65
N LEU A 472 -15.30 15.57 17.36
CA LEU A 472 -16.63 15.89 16.85
C LEU A 472 -17.68 14.96 17.46
N VAL A 473 -17.47 13.64 17.35
CA VAL A 473 -18.40 12.63 17.86
C VAL A 473 -18.51 12.72 19.38
N LYS A 474 -17.37 12.78 20.08
CA LYS A 474 -17.32 12.87 21.55
C LYS A 474 -18.04 14.11 22.08
N LYS A 475 -17.83 15.29 21.51
CA LYS A 475 -18.39 16.54 22.03
C LYS A 475 -19.86 16.77 21.66
N GLU A 476 -20.24 16.47 20.42
CA GLU A 476 -21.61 16.74 19.96
C GLU A 476 -22.59 15.67 20.44
N LEU A 477 -22.17 14.40 20.52
CA LEU A 477 -23.05 13.31 20.98
C LEU A 477 -22.95 13.03 22.48
N LYS A 478 -21.85 13.44 23.13
CA LYS A 478 -21.58 13.18 24.56
C LYS A 478 -21.60 11.68 24.90
N VAL A 479 -21.14 10.86 23.96
CA VAL A 479 -21.04 9.40 24.09
C VAL A 479 -19.63 8.98 24.48
N MET A 480 -19.49 7.75 24.97
CA MET A 480 -18.19 7.17 25.28
C MET A 480 -17.51 6.67 24.01
N THR A 481 -16.30 7.18 23.79
CA THR A 481 -15.50 6.90 22.61
C THR A 481 -14.23 6.13 22.97
N LEU A 482 -13.92 5.10 22.20
CA LEU A 482 -12.65 4.38 22.27
C LEU A 482 -11.85 4.66 20.99
N ALA A 483 -10.55 4.88 21.15
CA ALA A 483 -9.62 4.93 20.02
C ALA A 483 -8.57 3.83 20.14
N ILE A 484 -8.32 3.14 19.02
CA ILE A 484 -7.32 2.08 18.89
C ILE A 484 -6.38 2.37 17.70
N GLY A 485 -5.08 2.22 17.95
CA GLY A 485 -4.01 2.49 16.99
C GLY A 485 -2.67 1.95 17.48
N ASP A 486 -1.70 1.82 16.60
CA ASP A 486 -0.35 1.31 16.90
C ASP A 486 0.74 2.41 16.79
N GLY A 487 0.56 3.36 15.86
CA GLY A 487 1.59 4.29 15.44
C GLY A 487 1.59 5.66 16.11
N ALA A 488 2.64 6.45 15.83
CA ALA A 488 2.76 7.84 16.26
C ALA A 488 1.66 8.73 15.65
N ASN A 489 1.17 8.36 14.46
CA ASN A 489 0.10 9.06 13.74
C ASN A 489 -1.26 8.97 14.44
N ASP A 490 -1.42 8.02 15.37
CA ASP A 490 -2.67 7.79 16.08
C ASP A 490 -2.65 8.38 17.48
N VAL A 491 -1.49 8.89 17.96
CA VAL A 491 -1.36 9.45 19.31
C VAL A 491 -2.36 10.57 19.55
N SER A 492 -2.56 11.46 18.57
CA SER A 492 -3.52 12.55 18.67
C SER A 492 -4.98 12.05 18.72
N MET A 493 -5.30 11.02 17.93
CA MET A 493 -6.62 10.38 17.92
C MET A 493 -6.89 9.66 19.25
N ILE A 494 -5.90 8.91 19.73
CA ILE A 494 -5.92 8.17 20.99
C ILE A 494 -6.14 9.16 22.13
N GLN A 495 -5.29 10.19 22.29
CA GLN A 495 -5.40 11.18 23.37
C GLN A 495 -6.74 11.93 23.41
N GLU A 496 -7.44 12.05 22.29
CA GLU A 496 -8.73 12.75 22.24
C GLU A 496 -9.91 11.89 22.76
N ALA A 497 -9.83 10.55 22.65
CA ALA A 497 -10.88 9.62 23.05
C ALA A 497 -11.07 9.53 24.58
N ASN A 498 -12.11 8.83 25.05
CA ASN A 498 -12.29 8.55 26.48
C ASN A 498 -11.45 7.36 26.94
N VAL A 499 -11.45 6.29 26.13
CA VAL A 499 -10.72 5.05 26.40
C VAL A 499 -9.64 4.85 25.36
N LEU A 500 -8.44 4.47 25.83
CA LEU A 500 -7.24 4.30 25.02
C LEU A 500 -6.89 2.83 24.94
N LYS A 501 -6.71 2.30 23.72
CA LYS A 501 -6.05 1.01 23.54
C LYS A 501 -4.92 1.17 22.52
N LYS A 502 -3.68 0.97 22.96
CA LYS A 502 -2.53 0.90 22.06
C LYS A 502 -2.30 -0.55 21.66
N THR A 503 -2.31 -0.83 20.36
CA THR A 503 -1.90 -2.14 19.85
C THR A 503 -0.38 -2.21 19.92
N ILE A 504 0.15 -3.29 20.51
CA ILE A 504 1.58 -3.55 20.47
C ILE A 504 1.81 -4.41 19.23
N VAL A 505 2.14 -3.76 18.11
CA VAL A 505 2.63 -4.47 16.93
C VAL A 505 4.09 -4.82 17.20
N SER A 506 4.45 -6.08 16.96
CA SER A 506 5.82 -6.56 17.04
C SER A 506 6.70 -5.79 16.05
N THR A 507 7.43 -4.78 16.52
CA THR A 507 8.67 -4.36 15.88
C THR A 507 9.81 -5.19 16.47
N ARG A 508 10.09 -6.32 15.82
CA ARG A 508 11.41 -6.95 15.88
C ARG A 508 12.13 -6.72 14.57
#